data_AF-A0A4Z0D9B1-F1
#
_entry.id   AF-A0A4Z0D9B1-F1
#
_cell.length_a   1.000
_cell.length_b   1.000
_cell.length_c   1.000
_cell.angle_alpha   90.00
_cell.angle_beta   90.00
_cell.angle_gamma   90.00
#
_symmetry.space_group_name_H-M   'P 1'
#
loop_
_entity.id
_entity.type
_entity.pdbx_description
1 polymer ?
#
loop_
_entity_poly.entity_id
_entity_poly.type
_entity_poly.pdbx_seq_one_letter_code
_entity_poly.pdbx_strand_id
1 'polypeptide(L)'
;MKKFLVMGLSLLLILSLAACSNNNGEVNEPDTPIDETPIENPDNGNVTEPEPEDDYTEEVTLYFANNDYVETGNEEYDWLLEEKREINYEGTTLEEAVIRELMKGPVDTENMSTGFPSTVKLIDVTVDEDKTCYVNFAQDGLYGGSMEESYIIAQVVNSLVGLDSVERVQFLIDGAPAETLMGHISIEEPFESFDE
;
A
#
# COMPACT_ATOMS: atom_id res chain seq x y z
N MET A 1 28.25 16.73 -44.96
CA MET A 1 27.74 18.06 -45.39
C MET A 1 26.36 18.21 -44.76
N LYS A 2 25.97 19.14 -43.87
CA LYS A 2 26.46 20.43 -43.33
C LYS A 2 25.98 20.46 -41.84
N LYS A 3 26.88 20.61 -40.87
CA LYS A 3 27.13 21.80 -40.03
C LYS A 3 26.10 22.05 -38.90
N PHE A 4 26.58 21.77 -37.69
CA PHE A 4 26.13 22.28 -36.40
C PHE A 4 25.95 23.80 -36.40
N LEU A 5 24.94 24.30 -35.67
CA LEU A 5 24.88 25.69 -35.23
C LEU A 5 24.63 25.75 -33.72
N VAL A 6 25.72 26.08 -33.04
CA VAL A 6 25.82 26.43 -31.62
C VAL A 6 25.38 27.89 -31.44
N MET A 7 25.03 28.25 -30.19
CA MET A 7 25.11 29.59 -29.56
C MET A 7 23.79 30.40 -29.57
N GLY A 8 23.27 30.92 -28.46
CA GLY A 8 23.75 30.92 -27.08
C GLY A 8 22.91 31.86 -26.18
N LEU A 9 23.24 31.81 -24.88
CA LEU A 9 23.26 32.93 -23.91
C LEU A 9 21.98 33.76 -23.70
N SER A 10 21.36 33.64 -22.52
CA SER A 10 21.18 34.79 -21.61
C SER A 10 20.62 34.38 -20.24
N LEU A 11 21.44 34.71 -19.24
CA LEU A 11 21.20 34.74 -17.81
C LEU A 11 20.04 35.70 -17.48
N LEU A 12 19.02 35.27 -16.73
CA LEU A 12 18.12 36.19 -16.02
C LEU A 12 18.04 35.76 -14.56
N LEU A 13 18.84 36.48 -13.78
CA LEU A 13 19.00 36.43 -12.34
C LEU A 13 18.19 37.62 -11.81
N ILE A 14 17.07 37.36 -11.12
CA ILE A 14 16.39 38.39 -10.32
C ILE A 14 16.11 37.79 -8.95
N LEU A 15 16.95 38.20 -8.00
CA LEU A 15 16.69 38.10 -6.57
C LEU A 15 15.42 38.91 -6.22
N SER A 16 14.56 38.35 -5.38
CA SER A 16 13.73 39.13 -4.49
C SER A 16 13.89 38.63 -3.06
N LEU A 17 14.87 39.22 -2.36
CA LEU A 17 14.90 39.27 -0.91
C LEU A 17 13.86 40.31 -0.47
N ALA A 18 12.80 39.87 0.18
CA ALA A 18 11.97 40.74 1.00
C ALA A 18 12.37 40.52 2.46
N ALA A 19 13.26 41.39 2.93
CA ALA A 19 13.50 41.63 4.34
C ALA A 19 12.42 42.58 4.86
N CYS A 20 11.72 42.19 5.92
CA CYS A 20 11.01 43.12 6.80
C CYS A 20 11.41 42.81 8.25
N SER A 21 11.57 43.91 8.99
CA SER A 21 12.37 44.08 10.20
C SER A 21 11.49 44.63 11.33
N ASN A 22 11.90 44.36 12.57
CA ASN A 22 11.59 45.07 13.83
C ASN A 22 10.18 44.82 14.44
N ASN A 23 9.98 44.76 15.76
CA ASN A 23 10.80 45.19 16.90
C ASN A 23 10.29 44.58 18.23
N ASN A 24 11.23 44.37 19.16
CA ASN A 24 11.17 44.45 20.63
C ASN A 24 9.85 44.32 21.43
N GLY A 25 9.92 43.53 22.51
CA GLY A 25 9.13 43.77 23.72
C GLY A 25 9.09 42.62 24.73
N GLU A 26 10.21 42.29 25.37
CA GLU A 26 10.23 41.60 26.67
C GLU A 26 10.12 42.67 27.77
N VAL A 27 9.29 42.46 28.81
CA VAL A 27 9.42 42.96 30.21
C VAL A 27 8.10 42.83 31.01
N ASN A 28 8.14 41.93 32.00
CA ASN A 28 7.67 42.00 33.41
C ASN A 28 6.17 42.13 33.79
N GLU A 29 5.66 41.08 34.45
CA GLU A 29 4.77 41.11 35.65
C GLU A 29 5.56 41.68 36.87
N PRO A 30 4.97 42.19 38.00
CA PRO A 30 3.87 41.53 38.75
C PRO A 30 2.92 42.38 39.64
N ASP A 31 1.97 41.67 40.27
CA ASP A 31 1.52 41.74 41.68
C ASP A 31 0.09 42.18 42.08
N THR A 32 -0.64 41.17 42.61
CA THR A 32 -1.46 41.11 43.87
C THR A 32 -2.90 41.64 43.90
N PRO A 33 -3.74 41.25 44.89
CA PRO A 33 -3.93 39.93 45.53
C PRO A 33 -5.43 39.52 45.71
N ILE A 34 -5.59 38.31 46.24
CA ILE A 34 -6.76 37.43 46.47
C ILE A 34 -7.82 38.04 47.41
N ASP A 35 -9.11 37.80 47.14
CA ASP A 35 -10.25 37.95 48.09
C ASP A 35 -11.23 36.75 47.99
N GLU A 36 -11.98 36.52 49.05
CA GLU A 36 -12.23 35.22 49.70
C GLU A 36 -13.61 34.55 49.46
N THR A 37 -13.62 33.19 49.49
CA THR A 37 -14.64 32.24 50.03
C THR A 37 -15.88 31.80 49.18
N PRO A 38 -16.64 30.73 49.55
CA PRO A 38 -16.26 29.30 49.51
C PRO A 38 -17.38 28.30 49.06
N ILE A 39 -17.01 27.03 48.80
CA ILE A 39 -17.84 25.77 48.73
C ILE A 39 -18.79 25.66 47.49
N GLU A 40 -18.70 24.66 46.61
CA GLU A 40 -19.28 23.31 46.76
C GLU A 40 -18.61 22.28 45.81
N ASN A 41 -18.28 21.10 46.33
CA ASN A 41 -18.17 19.88 45.52
C ASN A 41 -19.59 19.37 45.25
N PRO A 42 -19.84 18.89 44.03
CA PRO A 42 -20.01 17.44 43.94
C PRO A 42 -19.21 16.84 42.78
N ASP A 43 -18.67 15.66 43.10
CA ASP A 43 -18.36 14.56 42.21
C ASP A 43 -19.00 14.67 40.82
N ASN A 44 -18.16 14.88 39.80
CA ASN A 44 -18.44 14.42 38.46
C ASN A 44 -17.20 13.67 38.01
N GLY A 45 -17.12 12.39 38.38
CA GLY A 45 -16.29 11.43 37.68
C GLY A 45 -16.58 11.56 36.20
N ASN A 46 -15.69 12.25 35.49
CA ASN A 46 -15.70 12.29 34.05
C ASN A 46 -15.40 10.86 33.61
N VAL A 47 -16.47 10.11 33.36
CA VAL A 47 -16.40 8.82 32.70
C VAL A 47 -15.94 9.17 31.30
N THR A 48 -14.63 9.16 31.07
CA THR A 48 -14.08 9.06 29.74
C THR A 48 -14.57 7.72 29.23
N GLU A 49 -15.66 7.78 28.46
CA GLU A 49 -16.08 6.68 27.60
C GLU A 49 -14.84 6.30 26.77
N PRO A 50 -14.35 5.05 26.86
CA PRO A 50 -13.23 4.65 26.04
C PRO A 50 -13.64 4.85 24.58
N GLU A 51 -12.87 5.63 23.83
CA GLU A 51 -13.03 5.64 22.38
C GLU A 51 -12.90 4.20 21.89
N PRO A 52 -13.73 3.79 20.91
CA PRO A 52 -13.63 2.44 20.37
C PRO A 52 -12.19 2.22 19.91
N GLU A 53 -11.49 1.26 20.53
CA GLU A 53 -10.23 0.78 19.98
C GLU A 53 -10.59 0.07 18.68
N ASP A 54 -10.21 0.69 17.56
CA ASP A 54 -10.33 0.07 16.26
C ASP A 54 -9.57 -1.27 16.30
N ASP A 55 -10.28 -2.37 16.08
CA ASP A 55 -9.68 -3.69 15.95
C ASP A 55 -9.04 -3.80 14.57
N TYR A 56 -7.75 -3.46 14.49
CA TYR A 56 -6.97 -3.53 13.24
C TYR A 56 -6.50 -4.96 12.93
N THR A 57 -7.25 -5.98 13.34
CA THR A 57 -6.88 -7.40 13.16
C THR A 57 -7.98 -8.14 12.41
N GLU A 58 -7.62 -8.82 11.32
CA GLU A 58 -8.58 -9.61 10.53
C GLU A 58 -7.98 -10.95 10.08
N GLU A 59 -8.75 -12.03 10.18
CA GLU A 59 -8.39 -13.32 9.56
C GLU A 59 -8.76 -13.27 8.08
N VAL A 60 -7.77 -13.37 7.21
CA VAL A 60 -7.96 -13.42 5.75
C VAL A 60 -7.45 -14.74 5.18
N THR A 61 -7.88 -15.06 3.96
CA THR A 61 -7.30 -16.16 3.17
C THR A 61 -6.30 -15.58 2.16
N LEU A 62 -5.06 -16.04 2.24
CA LEU A 62 -4.00 -15.76 1.28
C LEU A 62 -3.80 -16.94 0.35
N TYR A 63 -3.61 -16.68 -0.94
CA TYR A 63 -3.31 -17.71 -1.93
C TYR A 63 -1.83 -17.70 -2.28
N PHE A 64 -1.18 -18.87 -2.28
CA PHE A 64 0.23 -19.05 -2.61
C PHE A 64 0.42 -20.17 -3.64
N ALA A 65 1.53 -20.16 -4.37
CA ALA A 65 1.84 -21.20 -5.35
C ALA A 65 2.02 -22.56 -4.67
N ASN A 66 1.44 -23.61 -5.26
CA ASN A 66 1.65 -24.98 -4.83
C ASN A 66 2.98 -25.53 -5.36
N ASN A 67 3.93 -25.85 -4.48
CA ASN A 67 5.25 -26.33 -4.90
C ASN A 67 5.17 -27.65 -5.70
N ASP A 68 4.23 -28.54 -5.37
CA ASP A 68 4.06 -29.80 -6.11
C ASP A 68 3.64 -29.54 -7.57
N TYR A 69 2.73 -28.58 -7.79
CA TYR A 69 2.34 -28.17 -9.15
C TYR A 69 3.52 -27.49 -9.86
N VAL A 70 4.18 -26.54 -9.22
CA VAL A 70 5.31 -25.78 -9.80
C VAL A 70 6.45 -26.72 -10.23
N GLU A 71 6.78 -27.73 -9.44
CA GLU A 71 7.89 -28.64 -9.72
C GLU A 71 7.56 -29.68 -10.80
N THR A 72 6.30 -30.13 -10.83
CA THR A 72 5.92 -31.29 -11.66
C THR A 72 5.11 -30.94 -12.91
N GLY A 73 4.40 -29.81 -12.89
CA GLY A 73 3.38 -29.45 -13.87
C GLY A 73 2.20 -30.44 -13.89
N ASN A 74 1.99 -31.22 -12.83
CA ASN A 74 0.91 -32.20 -12.77
C ASN A 74 -0.41 -31.50 -12.40
N GLU A 75 -1.34 -31.45 -13.35
CA GLU A 75 -2.69 -30.88 -13.23
C GLU A 75 -3.58 -31.60 -12.19
N GLU A 76 -3.13 -32.71 -11.59
CA GLU A 76 -3.80 -33.30 -10.42
C GLU A 76 -3.60 -32.49 -9.13
N TYR A 77 -2.59 -31.63 -9.09
CA TYR A 77 -2.38 -30.68 -7.98
C TYR A 77 -3.03 -29.34 -8.32
N ASP A 78 -3.70 -28.74 -7.34
CA ASP A 78 -4.13 -27.35 -7.47
C ASP A 78 -2.91 -26.46 -7.64
N TRP A 79 -2.98 -25.51 -8.58
CA TRP A 79 -1.88 -24.57 -8.84
C TRP A 79 -1.62 -23.58 -7.69
N LEU A 80 -2.65 -23.26 -6.90
CA LEU A 80 -2.61 -22.40 -5.72
C LEU A 80 -3.12 -23.16 -4.49
N LEU A 81 -2.56 -22.86 -3.33
CA LEU A 81 -3.01 -23.32 -2.02
C LEU A 81 -3.41 -22.14 -1.14
N GLU A 82 -4.39 -22.37 -0.27
CA GLU A 82 -4.90 -21.40 0.69
C GLU A 82 -4.12 -21.43 2.01
N GLU A 83 -3.83 -20.24 2.54
CA GLU A 83 -3.33 -20.04 3.90
C GLU A 83 -4.20 -19.02 4.63
N LYS A 84 -4.79 -19.42 5.76
CA LYS A 84 -5.47 -18.49 6.66
C LYS A 84 -4.46 -17.75 7.51
N ARG A 85 -4.53 -16.42 7.52
CA ARG A 85 -3.61 -15.56 8.26
C ARG A 85 -4.35 -14.45 8.99
N GLU A 86 -4.04 -14.30 10.27
CA GLU A 86 -4.43 -13.12 11.05
C GLU A 86 -3.49 -11.96 10.68
N ILE A 87 -4.04 -10.90 10.11
CA ILE A 87 -3.28 -9.72 9.66
C ILE A 87 -3.62 -8.56 10.58
N ASN A 88 -2.58 -8.00 11.22
CA ASN A 88 -2.67 -6.69 11.82
C ASN A 88 -2.33 -5.62 10.76
N TYR A 89 -3.26 -4.70 10.53
CA TYR A 89 -3.14 -3.63 9.54
C TYR A 89 -3.14 -2.23 10.16
N GLU A 90 -2.74 -2.10 11.43
CA GLU A 90 -2.64 -0.81 12.11
C GLU A 90 -1.72 0.14 11.33
N GLY A 91 -2.26 1.31 10.95
CA GLY A 91 -1.53 2.33 10.19
C GLY A 91 -1.50 2.13 8.67
N THR A 92 -2.25 1.16 8.12
CA THR A 92 -2.48 0.99 6.67
C THR A 92 -3.90 0.46 6.39
N THR A 93 -4.22 0.13 5.14
CA THR A 93 -5.48 -0.56 4.79
C THR A 93 -5.28 -2.08 4.81
N LEU A 94 -6.37 -2.83 5.01
CA LEU A 94 -6.32 -4.28 4.96
C LEU A 94 -5.80 -4.80 3.61
N GLU A 95 -6.23 -4.19 2.50
CA GLU A 95 -5.84 -4.59 1.15
C GLU A 95 -4.33 -4.41 0.94
N GLU A 96 -3.76 -3.28 1.37
CA GLU A 96 -2.32 -3.08 1.31
C GLU A 96 -1.57 -4.09 2.19
N ALA A 97 -2.07 -4.35 3.40
CA ALA A 97 -1.50 -5.33 4.31
C ALA A 97 -1.51 -6.74 3.70
N VAL A 98 -2.59 -7.14 3.04
CA VAL A 98 -2.70 -8.42 2.30
C VAL A 98 -1.60 -8.54 1.25
N ILE A 99 -1.40 -7.52 0.40
CA ILE A 99 -0.33 -7.58 -0.61
C ILE A 99 1.04 -7.69 0.05
N ARG A 100 1.28 -6.94 1.13
CA ARG A 100 2.55 -7.01 1.86
C ARG A 100 2.78 -8.39 2.49
N GLU A 101 1.74 -9.06 2.96
CA GLU A 101 1.83 -10.44 3.46
C GLU A 101 2.10 -11.46 2.35
N LEU A 102 1.48 -11.30 1.17
CA LEU A 102 1.79 -12.13 -0.02
C LEU A 102 3.26 -11.97 -0.46
N MET A 103 3.78 -10.75 -0.42
CA MET A 103 5.19 -10.47 -0.73
C MET A 103 6.17 -11.03 0.31
N LYS A 104 5.75 -11.22 1.57
CA LYS A 104 6.56 -11.90 2.60
C LYS A 104 6.62 -13.42 2.35
N GLY A 105 5.58 -13.98 1.76
CA GLY A 105 5.45 -15.39 1.45
C GLY A 105 4.66 -16.20 2.48
N PRO A 106 4.49 -17.51 2.22
CA PRO A 106 3.74 -18.42 3.09
C PRO A 106 4.52 -18.75 4.38
N VAL A 107 3.79 -19.16 5.41
CA VAL A 107 4.37 -19.75 6.62
C VAL A 107 4.85 -21.17 6.33
N ASP A 108 4.08 -21.93 5.56
CA ASP A 108 4.44 -23.28 5.12
C ASP A 108 5.29 -23.24 3.85
N THR A 109 6.58 -22.91 4.00
CA THR A 109 7.52 -22.83 2.89
C THR A 109 7.93 -24.19 2.33
N GLU A 110 7.55 -25.31 2.95
CA GLU A 110 7.83 -26.63 2.42
C GLU A 110 6.87 -26.95 1.26
N ASN A 111 5.59 -26.63 1.41
CA ASN A 111 4.55 -26.94 0.42
C ASN A 111 4.16 -25.76 -0.46
N MET A 112 4.40 -24.53 -0.02
CA MET A 112 3.98 -23.33 -0.74
C MET A 112 5.17 -22.41 -1.03
N SER A 113 5.01 -21.57 -2.06
CA SER A 113 5.94 -20.49 -2.36
C SER A 113 5.18 -19.24 -2.83
N THR A 114 5.85 -18.08 -2.71
CA THR A 114 5.33 -16.84 -3.30
C THR A 114 5.90 -16.64 -4.69
N GLY A 115 5.03 -16.25 -5.63
CA GLY A 115 5.44 -15.79 -6.96
C GLY A 115 6.17 -14.45 -6.97
N PHE A 116 6.19 -13.70 -5.86
CA PHE A 116 6.87 -12.41 -5.78
C PHE A 116 8.39 -12.58 -5.66
N PRO A 117 9.20 -12.18 -6.66
CA PRO A 117 10.63 -12.06 -6.46
C PRO A 117 10.94 -10.83 -5.61
N SER A 118 12.07 -10.87 -4.89
CA SER A 118 12.54 -9.77 -4.02
C SER A 118 12.79 -8.43 -4.75
N THR A 119 12.72 -8.42 -6.08
CA THR A 119 12.90 -7.24 -6.93
C THR A 119 11.62 -6.42 -7.03
N VAL A 120 10.43 -7.03 -6.91
CA VAL A 120 9.13 -6.34 -7.04
C VAL A 120 8.89 -5.42 -5.86
N LYS A 121 8.37 -4.23 -6.13
CA LYS A 121 8.12 -3.19 -5.13
C LYS A 121 6.69 -2.69 -5.26
N LEU A 122 5.94 -2.81 -4.17
CA LEU A 122 4.62 -2.18 -4.01
C LEU A 122 4.81 -0.69 -3.74
N ILE A 123 4.09 0.16 -4.48
CA ILE A 123 4.00 1.60 -4.25
C ILE A 123 2.85 1.88 -3.27
N ASP A 124 1.63 1.54 -3.68
CA ASP A 124 0.41 1.73 -2.90
C ASP A 124 -0.70 0.76 -3.34
N VAL A 125 -1.74 0.68 -2.52
CA VAL A 125 -3.00 0.01 -2.83
C VAL A 125 -4.15 0.97 -2.48
N THR A 126 -5.13 1.09 -3.38
CA THR A 126 -6.32 1.93 -3.14
C THR A 126 -7.58 1.24 -3.64
N VAL A 127 -8.72 1.47 -2.99
CA VAL A 127 -10.01 0.93 -3.41
C VAL A 127 -10.96 2.09 -3.72
N ASP A 128 -11.65 2.03 -4.85
CA ASP A 128 -12.66 3.02 -5.22
C ASP A 128 -14.08 2.68 -4.72
N GLU A 129 -15.03 3.56 -5.00
CA GLU A 129 -16.43 3.39 -4.59
C GLU A 129 -17.14 2.21 -5.29
N ASP A 130 -16.60 1.76 -6.43
CA ASP A 130 -17.09 0.62 -7.21
C ASP A 130 -16.38 -0.69 -6.82
N LYS A 131 -15.64 -0.70 -5.69
CA LYS A 131 -14.87 -1.83 -5.16
C LYS A 131 -13.80 -2.35 -6.12
N THR A 132 -13.26 -1.49 -6.97
CA THR A 132 -12.05 -1.81 -7.73
C THR A 132 -10.83 -1.52 -6.87
N CYS A 133 -10.05 -2.55 -6.57
CA CYS A 133 -8.78 -2.44 -5.87
C CYS A 133 -7.64 -2.21 -6.88
N TYR A 134 -7.04 -1.04 -6.83
CA TYR A 134 -5.88 -0.68 -7.64
C TYR A 134 -4.61 -1.06 -6.90
N VAL A 135 -3.84 -1.98 -7.47
CA VAL A 135 -2.55 -2.43 -6.93
C VAL A 135 -1.43 -1.86 -7.79
N ASN A 136 -0.65 -0.95 -7.23
CA ASN A 136 0.33 -0.17 -7.96
C ASN A 136 1.75 -0.62 -7.64
N PHE A 137 2.44 -1.15 -8.64
CA PHE A 137 3.83 -1.59 -8.52
C PHE A 137 4.80 -0.61 -9.18
N ALA A 138 6.04 -0.58 -8.70
CA ALA A 138 7.09 0.18 -9.36
C ALA A 138 7.56 -0.56 -10.62
N GLN A 139 7.83 0.18 -11.72
CA GLN A 139 8.38 -0.43 -12.94
C GLN A 139 9.75 -1.07 -12.68
N ASP A 140 10.54 -0.47 -11.79
CA ASP A 140 11.84 -1.02 -11.37
C ASP A 140 11.67 -2.32 -10.60
N GLY A 141 12.18 -3.42 -11.17
CA GLY A 141 12.12 -4.75 -10.58
C GLY A 141 10.99 -5.65 -11.11
N LEU A 142 10.11 -5.11 -11.96
CA LEU A 142 9.10 -5.86 -12.71
C LEU A 142 9.70 -6.47 -13.98
N TYR A 143 10.44 -7.55 -13.81
CA TYR A 143 10.93 -8.39 -14.89
C TYR A 143 10.94 -9.84 -14.43
N GLY A 144 10.67 -10.77 -15.34
CA GLY A 144 10.54 -12.17 -14.99
C GLY A 144 10.04 -13.03 -16.15
N GLY A 145 9.86 -14.31 -15.86
CA GLY A 145 9.22 -15.27 -16.76
C GLY A 145 7.69 -15.18 -16.72
N SER A 146 7.04 -15.80 -17.71
CA SER A 146 5.58 -15.86 -17.78
C SER A 146 4.96 -16.53 -16.55
N MET A 147 5.59 -17.59 -16.04
CA MET A 147 5.11 -18.31 -14.86
C MET A 147 5.16 -17.43 -13.60
N GLU A 148 6.22 -16.64 -13.43
CA GLU A 148 6.35 -15.70 -12.30
C GLU A 148 5.26 -14.61 -12.40
N GLU A 149 5.02 -14.08 -13.60
CA GLU A 149 3.94 -13.11 -13.83
C GLU A 149 2.55 -13.70 -13.53
N SER A 150 2.27 -14.92 -14.01
CA SER A 150 1.02 -15.64 -13.71
C SER A 150 0.79 -15.75 -12.22
N TYR A 151 1.79 -16.20 -11.45
CA TYR A 151 1.64 -16.38 -10.01
C TYR A 151 1.49 -15.07 -9.25
N ILE A 152 2.16 -13.99 -9.65
CA ILE A 152 1.93 -12.67 -9.02
C ILE A 152 0.48 -12.24 -9.21
N ILE A 153 -0.03 -12.31 -10.45
CA ILE A 153 -1.41 -11.92 -10.74
C ILE A 153 -2.39 -12.81 -9.97
N ALA A 154 -2.22 -14.13 -10.04
CA ALA A 154 -3.11 -15.09 -9.42
C ALA A 154 -3.20 -14.94 -7.89
N GLN A 155 -2.06 -14.83 -7.19
CA GLN A 155 -2.04 -14.68 -5.74
C GLN A 155 -2.68 -13.36 -5.30
N VAL A 156 -2.41 -12.27 -6.02
CA VAL A 156 -2.97 -10.95 -5.73
C VAL A 156 -4.47 -10.94 -5.94
N VAL A 157 -4.94 -11.38 -7.11
CA VAL A 157 -6.36 -11.33 -7.48
C VAL A 157 -7.19 -12.19 -6.53
N ASN A 158 -6.80 -13.45 -6.33
CA ASN A 158 -7.60 -14.38 -5.54
C ASN A 158 -7.62 -14.02 -4.04
N SER A 159 -6.53 -13.44 -3.51
CA SER A 159 -6.51 -13.01 -2.10
C SER A 159 -7.30 -11.71 -1.88
N LEU A 160 -7.23 -10.75 -2.81
CA LEU A 160 -7.93 -9.48 -2.67
C LEU A 160 -9.43 -9.60 -2.92
N VAL A 161 -9.86 -10.33 -3.96
CA VAL A 161 -11.29 -10.53 -4.24
C VAL A 161 -11.99 -11.32 -3.13
N GLY A 162 -11.24 -12.05 -2.30
CA GLY A 162 -11.77 -12.68 -1.10
C GLY A 162 -12.19 -11.69 0.00
N LEU A 163 -11.85 -10.41 -0.10
CA LEU A 163 -12.22 -9.36 0.85
C LEU A 163 -13.57 -8.73 0.46
N ASP A 164 -14.44 -8.51 1.45
CA ASP A 164 -15.76 -7.90 1.23
C ASP A 164 -15.71 -6.50 0.57
N SER A 165 -14.58 -5.80 0.73
CA SER A 165 -14.32 -4.47 0.17
C SER A 165 -13.92 -4.48 -1.31
N VAL A 166 -13.60 -5.63 -1.90
CA VAL A 166 -13.02 -5.73 -3.25
C VAL A 166 -13.83 -6.68 -4.13
N GLU A 167 -14.28 -6.20 -5.28
CA GLU A 167 -14.96 -7.03 -6.30
C GLU A 167 -14.04 -7.34 -7.49
N ARG A 168 -13.06 -6.48 -7.75
CA ARG A 168 -12.11 -6.67 -8.85
C ARG A 168 -10.78 -5.96 -8.59
N VAL A 169 -9.72 -6.42 -9.23
CA VAL A 169 -8.36 -5.89 -9.07
C VAL A 169 -7.86 -5.30 -10.39
N GLN A 170 -7.39 -4.06 -10.35
CA GLN A 170 -6.70 -3.40 -11.46
C GLN A 170 -5.23 -3.21 -11.11
N PHE A 171 -4.32 -3.68 -11.96
CA PHE A 171 -2.90 -3.43 -11.77
C PHE A 171 -2.48 -2.11 -12.43
N LEU A 172 -1.57 -1.40 -11.76
CA LEU A 172 -0.93 -0.18 -12.26
C LEU A 172 0.59 -0.30 -12.17
N ILE A 173 1.30 0.41 -13.04
CA ILE A 173 2.75 0.56 -12.99
C ILE A 173 3.09 2.05 -12.87
N ASP A 174 3.81 2.42 -11.81
CA ASP A 174 4.18 3.80 -11.50
C ASP A 174 2.96 4.76 -11.53
N GLY A 175 1.80 4.27 -11.09
CA GLY A 175 0.54 5.02 -11.04
C GLY A 175 -0.21 5.16 -12.37
N ALA A 176 0.19 4.43 -13.42
CA ALA A 176 -0.45 4.46 -14.73
C ALA A 176 -0.92 3.07 -15.19
N PRO A 177 -1.96 2.98 -16.04
CA PRO A 177 -2.31 1.75 -16.72
C PRO A 177 -1.15 1.23 -17.57
N ALA A 178 -1.02 -0.09 -17.66
CA ALA A 178 0.03 -0.76 -18.40
C ALA A 178 -0.54 -1.96 -19.18
N GLU A 179 0.18 -2.41 -20.21
CA GLU A 179 -0.24 -3.57 -20.99
C GLU A 179 -0.03 -4.87 -20.22
N THR A 180 1.10 -5.00 -19.50
CA THR A 180 1.49 -6.23 -18.77
C THR A 180 2.34 -5.85 -17.54
N LEU A 181 2.48 -6.74 -16.56
CA LEU A 181 3.44 -6.55 -15.45
C LEU A 181 4.87 -6.85 -15.91
N MET A 182 5.08 -7.94 -16.66
CA MET A 182 6.40 -8.46 -17.02
C MET A 182 6.52 -8.91 -18.49
N GLY A 183 5.49 -8.66 -19.31
CA GLY A 183 5.53 -8.86 -20.76
C GLY A 183 4.72 -10.04 -21.29
N HIS A 184 3.95 -10.76 -20.46
CA HIS A 184 3.28 -12.01 -20.85
C HIS A 184 1.76 -11.98 -20.70
N ILE A 185 1.21 -11.32 -19.68
CA ILE A 185 -0.23 -11.31 -19.39
C ILE A 185 -0.79 -9.90 -19.48
N SER A 186 -1.89 -9.74 -20.23
CA SER A 186 -2.60 -8.47 -20.35
C SER A 186 -3.21 -8.04 -19.01
N ILE A 187 -2.93 -6.81 -18.56
CA ILE A 187 -3.50 -6.19 -17.36
C ILE A 187 -4.25 -4.87 -17.66
N GLU A 188 -4.58 -4.62 -18.93
CA GLU A 188 -5.26 -3.38 -19.35
C GLU A 188 -6.67 -3.22 -18.74
N GLU A 189 -7.28 -4.35 -18.36
CA GLU A 189 -8.62 -4.42 -17.77
C GLU A 189 -8.57 -5.09 -16.39
N PRO A 190 -9.53 -4.79 -15.49
CA PRO A 190 -9.54 -5.34 -14.14
C PRO A 190 -9.94 -6.83 -14.13
N PHE A 191 -9.45 -7.55 -13.11
CA PHE A 191 -9.70 -8.97 -12.87
C PHE A 191 -10.72 -9.17 -11.76
N GLU A 192 -11.80 -9.92 -12.03
CA GLU A 192 -12.75 -10.38 -11.01
C GLU A 192 -12.35 -11.73 -10.42
N SER A 193 -11.65 -12.56 -11.17
CA SER A 193 -10.95 -13.76 -10.71
C SER A 193 -9.78 -14.02 -11.63
N PHE A 194 -8.88 -14.91 -11.22
CA PHE A 194 -7.80 -15.37 -12.09
C PHE A 194 -7.60 -16.86 -11.84
N ASP A 195 -8.06 -17.66 -12.79
CA ASP A 195 -7.99 -19.12 -12.83
C ASP A 195 -7.24 -19.51 -14.12
N GLU A 196 -6.32 -20.49 -14.04
CA GLU A 196 -5.58 -21.01 -15.20
C GLU A 196 -6.36 -22.08 -15.99
#